data_AF-I9A958-F1
#
_entry.id   AF-I9A958-F1
#
_cell.length_a   1.000
_cell.length_b   1.000
_cell.length_c   1.000
_cell.angle_alpha   90.00
_cell.angle_beta   90.00
_cell.angle_gamma   90.00
#
_symmetry.space_group_name_H-M   'P 1'
#
loop_
_entity.id
_entity.type
_entity.pdbx_description
1 polymer ?
#
loop_
_entity_poly.entity_id
_entity_poly.type
_entity_poly.pdbx_seq_one_letter_code
_entity_poly.pdbx_strand_id
1 'polypeptide(L)'
;MQLYLLYLQIIPTFVPIKSNPIINKTSTAVMKKKTILFASCLLGVFAFSSCEKNLYDESKQPEKEIQVKDLDIPAGFQWKLTQVAAGTVAATTPTMVSFFLDEACSKEEKIADIPVDTEISSLPLSIPTYVNTLYAQYKTSTNETKKVAIPVNADRSFSLNIANDAKSKSNTTRSITRGHDIEDDIQLSKGVIFHPKDGWGTIMFEDQFPSLGDYDFNDFVVNYKVQFQGIRKVDKKYTAQYIQIGLRLKAIGGIFPYSPYLRLKEIDSDEVESIEVYETKNVIPAIDGVELVPNKHLIIDYSPLIKNLAKPAGSQYYNTEKNALVATSDLPEINILITLKKRKEVKEILEGDEFDLYLKRNDSGTEIHMNGIEPITYQYPFNDKNLLPIYTNGDEEDDNYYFSAGRLIWGLRVPGNAAHAIEKANFLEAYKGFAKWAQSSGKNEQNWYNQGNADKSLLIHN
;
A
#
# COMPACT_ATOMS: atom_id res chain seq x y z
N MET A 1 45.49 -56.95 -23.75
CA MET A 1 44.53 -57.99 -23.37
C MET A 1 43.16 -57.52 -23.84
N GLN A 2 42.59 -58.24 -24.81
CA GLN A 2 41.26 -58.12 -25.44
C GLN A 2 40.09 -58.08 -24.42
N LEU A 3 38.83 -57.72 -24.71
CA LEU A 3 38.02 -57.49 -25.92
C LEU A 3 36.71 -56.75 -25.49
N TYR A 4 36.28 -55.77 -26.30
CA TYR A 4 34.92 -55.46 -26.80
C TYR A 4 33.64 -55.77 -25.98
N LEU A 5 32.70 -54.79 -25.98
CA LEU A 5 31.56 -54.80 -26.92
C LEU A 5 30.92 -53.40 -27.09
N LEU A 6 30.47 -53.16 -28.32
CA LEU A 6 30.12 -51.88 -28.95
C LEU A 6 28.69 -51.98 -29.53
N TYR A 7 28.20 -50.86 -30.08
CA TYR A 7 27.04 -50.63 -30.98
C TYR A 7 25.72 -50.14 -30.35
N LEU A 8 25.01 -49.14 -30.89
CA LEU A 8 25.28 -47.98 -31.77
C LEU A 8 23.95 -47.18 -31.91
N GLN A 9 24.05 -45.87 -32.11
CA GLN A 9 22.98 -44.97 -32.56
C GLN A 9 22.54 -45.23 -34.02
N ILE A 10 21.42 -44.63 -34.46
CA ILE A 10 21.34 -43.67 -35.60
C ILE A 10 19.88 -43.21 -35.84
N ILE A 11 19.73 -41.90 -36.11
CA ILE A 11 18.54 -41.15 -36.61
C ILE A 11 18.62 -41.06 -38.15
N PRO A 12 17.51 -40.99 -38.91
CA PRO A 12 17.36 -39.92 -39.92
C PRO A 12 15.90 -39.38 -40.06
N THR A 13 15.63 -38.07 -39.95
CA THR A 13 15.43 -37.01 -40.99
C THR A 13 14.19 -37.07 -41.90
N PHE A 14 13.45 -35.95 -41.92
CA PHE A 14 12.34 -35.52 -42.82
C PHE A 14 12.80 -35.14 -44.24
N VAL A 15 11.95 -35.33 -45.28
CA VAL A 15 11.41 -34.29 -46.25
C VAL A 15 10.24 -34.89 -47.11
N PRO A 16 9.47 -34.16 -47.96
CA PRO A 16 8.00 -34.27 -48.06
C PRO A 16 7.47 -34.73 -49.44
N ILE A 17 6.17 -35.04 -49.57
CA ILE A 17 5.50 -35.22 -50.87
C ILE A 17 4.14 -34.52 -50.89
N LYS A 18 3.98 -33.60 -51.86
CA LYS A 18 2.71 -33.05 -52.37
C LYS A 18 2.24 -33.90 -53.56
N SER A 19 0.96 -34.23 -53.65
CA SER A 19 0.09 -33.91 -54.80
C SER A 19 -1.34 -34.48 -54.67
N ASN A 20 -2.29 -33.64 -55.09
CA ASN A 20 -3.76 -33.70 -55.14
C ASN A 20 -4.32 -34.74 -56.15
N PRO A 21 -5.63 -34.70 -56.54
CA PRO A 21 -6.89 -34.70 -55.77
C PRO A 21 -7.87 -35.78 -56.31
N ILE A 22 -8.89 -36.18 -55.54
CA ILE A 22 -10.11 -36.78 -56.13
C ILE A 22 -11.36 -36.12 -55.52
N ILE A 23 -12.15 -35.60 -56.44
CA ILE A 23 -13.46 -34.97 -56.32
C ILE A 23 -14.52 -36.07 -56.11
N ASN A 24 -15.45 -35.88 -55.17
CA ASN A 24 -16.84 -36.26 -55.42
C ASN A 24 -17.84 -35.36 -54.67
N LYS A 25 -18.41 -34.48 -55.49
CA LYS A 25 -19.71 -33.79 -55.49
C LYS A 25 -20.80 -34.21 -54.48
N THR A 26 -21.30 -33.16 -53.81
CA THR A 26 -22.70 -32.77 -53.53
C THR A 26 -23.68 -33.76 -52.89
N SER A 27 -24.25 -33.34 -51.75
CA SER A 27 -25.69 -33.06 -51.69
C SER A 27 -26.02 -32.02 -50.61
N THR A 28 -26.53 -30.89 -51.08
CA THR A 28 -27.22 -29.84 -50.32
C THR A 28 -28.61 -30.33 -49.92
N ALA A 29 -28.97 -30.26 -48.64
CA ALA A 29 -30.35 -30.33 -48.20
C ALA A 29 -30.67 -29.12 -47.32
N VAL A 30 -31.26 -28.12 -47.99
CA VAL A 30 -31.99 -27.01 -47.42
C VAL A 30 -33.26 -27.56 -46.75
N MET A 31 -33.49 -27.27 -45.46
CA MET A 31 -34.84 -27.32 -44.88
C MET A 31 -35.12 -26.09 -44.02
N LYS A 32 -35.73 -25.11 -44.71
CA LYS A 32 -36.89 -24.29 -44.33
C LYS A 32 -37.10 -23.97 -42.84
N LYS A 33 -36.98 -22.67 -42.57
CA LYS A 33 -37.70 -21.89 -41.54
C LYS A 33 -39.10 -22.46 -41.25
N LYS A 34 -39.38 -22.73 -39.99
CA LYS A 34 -40.74 -22.69 -39.43
C LYS A 34 -40.81 -21.56 -38.42
N THR A 35 -41.39 -20.46 -38.87
CA THR A 35 -41.94 -19.38 -38.06
C THR A 35 -43.05 -19.94 -37.20
N ILE A 36 -42.90 -19.94 -35.87
CA ILE A 36 -44.01 -20.15 -34.94
C ILE A 36 -44.27 -18.79 -34.28
N LEU A 37 -45.34 -18.16 -34.76
CA LEU A 37 -46.01 -17.03 -34.10
C LEU A 37 -46.59 -17.56 -32.78
N PHE A 38 -46.16 -17.01 -31.65
CA PHE A 38 -46.96 -16.99 -30.43
C PHE A 38 -47.46 -15.57 -30.22
N ALA A 39 -48.70 -15.35 -30.64
CA ALA A 39 -49.51 -14.20 -30.27
C ALA A 39 -50.76 -14.73 -29.57
N SER A 40 -51.33 -13.94 -28.66
CA SER A 40 -52.40 -14.23 -27.68
C SER A 40 -51.87 -14.73 -26.33
N CYS A 41 -52.21 -14.18 -25.16
CA CYS A 41 -53.22 -13.19 -24.78
C CYS A 41 -52.72 -12.36 -23.58
N LEU A 42 -52.87 -11.04 -23.66
CA LEU A 42 -53.18 -10.22 -22.48
C LEU A 42 -54.56 -10.66 -21.95
N LEU A 43 -54.65 -10.93 -20.65
CA LEU A 43 -55.77 -10.60 -19.74
C LEU A 43 -55.73 -11.57 -18.55
N GLY A 44 -55.52 -11.01 -17.36
CA GLY A 44 -55.54 -11.77 -16.11
C GLY A 44 -55.08 -10.96 -14.92
N VAL A 45 -55.54 -9.70 -14.79
CA VAL A 45 -55.47 -8.98 -13.51
C VAL A 45 -56.46 -9.67 -12.58
N PHE A 46 -55.99 -10.66 -11.81
CA PHE A 46 -56.71 -11.09 -10.62
C PHE A 46 -56.37 -10.11 -9.50
N ALA A 47 -57.20 -9.08 -9.37
CA ALA A 47 -57.35 -8.36 -8.12
C ALA A 47 -57.98 -9.34 -7.11
N PHE A 48 -57.15 -10.04 -6.34
CA PHE A 48 -57.61 -10.56 -5.06
C PHE A 48 -57.77 -9.36 -4.13
N SER A 49 -59.01 -8.89 -4.02
CA SER A 49 -59.44 -8.05 -2.90
C SER A 49 -59.43 -8.92 -1.63
N SER A 50 -58.26 -9.09 -1.03
CA SER A 50 -58.18 -9.39 0.39
C SER A 50 -58.26 -8.05 1.10
N CYS A 51 -59.35 -7.81 1.83
CA CYS A 51 -59.38 -6.78 2.86
C CYS A 51 -58.44 -7.20 4.00
N GLU A 52 -57.14 -7.10 3.78
CA GLU A 52 -56.20 -6.93 4.89
C GLU A 52 -56.08 -5.43 5.14
N LYS A 53 -56.42 -5.03 6.37
CA LYS A 53 -56.17 -3.69 6.89
C LYS A 53 -54.70 -3.35 6.61
N ASN A 54 -54.46 -2.12 6.14
CA ASN A 54 -53.14 -1.51 5.98
C ASN A 54 -52.12 -2.03 7.00
N LEU A 55 -51.27 -2.97 6.57
CA LEU A 55 -50.09 -3.43 7.29
C LEU A 55 -48.83 -2.66 6.83
N TYR A 56 -49.01 -1.54 6.14
CA TYR A 56 -47.92 -0.61 5.86
C TYR A 56 -47.74 0.29 7.08
N ASP A 57 -46.90 -0.18 8.00
CA ASP A 57 -46.44 0.59 9.14
C ASP A 57 -45.11 1.26 8.75
N GLU A 58 -45.15 2.55 8.40
CA GLU A 58 -43.94 3.32 8.07
C GLU A 58 -42.90 3.29 9.21
N SER A 59 -43.32 2.98 10.44
CA SER A 59 -42.42 2.83 11.59
C SER A 59 -41.63 1.50 11.63
N LYS A 60 -41.88 0.60 10.66
CA LYS A 60 -41.21 -0.71 10.52
C LYS A 60 -40.36 -0.82 9.24
N GLN A 61 -40.05 0.29 8.58
CA GLN A 61 -38.98 0.27 7.59
C GLN A 61 -37.67 -0.06 8.33
N PRO A 62 -36.84 -1.00 7.83
CA PRO A 62 -35.51 -1.19 8.40
C PRO A 62 -34.80 0.16 8.36
N GLU A 63 -34.23 0.57 9.50
CA GLU A 63 -33.42 1.78 9.55
C GLU A 63 -32.43 1.74 8.39
N LYS A 64 -32.33 2.87 7.66
CA LYS A 64 -31.38 2.99 6.55
C LYS A 64 -30.01 2.61 7.08
N GLU A 65 -29.40 1.58 6.50
CA GLU A 65 -28.05 1.17 6.84
C GLU A 65 -27.10 2.35 6.64
N ILE A 66 -26.38 2.74 7.69
CA ILE A 66 -25.44 3.86 7.67
C ILE A 66 -24.18 3.40 6.95
N GLN A 67 -23.76 4.14 5.93
CA GLN A 67 -22.51 3.92 5.20
C GLN A 67 -21.49 5.02 5.51
N VAL A 68 -20.24 4.83 5.10
CA VAL A 68 -19.17 5.84 5.28
C VAL A 68 -19.57 7.20 4.72
N LYS A 69 -20.26 7.22 3.58
CA LYS A 69 -20.74 8.46 2.95
C LYS A 69 -21.81 9.22 3.73
N ASP A 70 -22.43 8.57 4.71
CA ASP A 70 -23.41 9.17 5.62
C ASP A 70 -22.76 9.72 6.90
N LEU A 71 -21.45 9.58 7.10
CA LEU A 71 -20.74 10.08 8.29
C LEU A 71 -20.65 11.61 8.30
N ASP A 72 -20.88 12.21 9.47
CA ASP A 72 -20.60 13.62 9.71
C ASP A 72 -19.13 13.81 10.09
N ILE A 73 -18.33 14.28 9.14
CA ILE A 73 -16.89 14.43 9.31
C ILE A 73 -16.56 15.83 9.82
N PRO A 74 -15.96 15.95 11.03
CA PRO A 74 -15.66 17.25 11.61
C PRO A 74 -14.69 18.06 10.75
N ALA A 75 -14.86 19.39 10.76
CA ALA A 75 -13.91 20.29 10.14
C ALA A 75 -12.49 20.12 10.72
N GLY A 76 -11.49 20.16 9.84
CA GLY A 76 -10.07 20.02 10.21
C GLY A 76 -9.60 18.59 10.46
N PHE A 77 -10.46 17.58 10.37
CA PHE A 77 -10.00 16.19 10.44
C PHE A 77 -9.16 15.82 9.20
N GLN A 78 -7.94 15.35 9.46
CA GLN A 78 -6.91 15.14 8.42
C GLN A 78 -6.87 13.72 7.85
N TRP A 79 -7.66 12.79 8.40
CA TRP A 79 -7.65 11.36 8.03
C TRP A 79 -6.30 10.64 8.15
N LYS A 80 -5.37 11.18 8.94
CA LYS A 80 -4.05 10.57 9.20
C LYS A 80 -4.11 9.58 10.36
N LEU A 81 -3.57 8.39 10.15
CA LEU A 81 -3.40 7.36 11.20
C LEU A 81 -1.98 7.32 11.79
N THR A 82 -1.09 8.11 11.24
CA THR A 82 0.32 8.24 11.58
C THR A 82 0.71 9.70 11.84
N GLN A 83 1.84 9.87 12.50
CA GLN A 83 2.45 11.15 12.78
C GLN A 83 3.97 11.00 12.87
N VAL A 84 4.71 12.05 12.49
CA VAL A 84 6.15 12.12 12.73
C VAL A 84 6.40 12.59 14.15
N ALA A 85 6.97 11.71 14.98
CA ALA A 85 7.42 12.03 16.33
C ALA A 85 8.84 12.62 16.31
N ALA A 86 9.01 13.74 17.02
CA ALA A 86 10.29 14.45 17.11
C ALA A 86 11.13 13.90 18.27
N GLY A 87 12.09 13.04 17.95
CA GLY A 87 12.95 12.39 18.93
C GLY A 87 14.28 13.10 19.16
N THR A 88 14.81 12.96 20.37
CA THR A 88 16.24 13.16 20.65
C THR A 88 16.86 11.89 21.21
N VAL A 89 18.04 11.53 20.73
CA VAL A 89 18.77 10.35 21.20
C VAL A 89 20.22 10.69 21.52
N ALA A 90 20.72 10.14 22.61
CA ALA A 90 22.13 10.17 22.99
C ALA A 90 22.51 8.93 23.82
N ALA A 91 23.79 8.55 23.82
CA ALA A 91 24.30 7.42 24.58
C ALA A 91 25.66 7.76 25.17
N THR A 92 25.91 7.46 26.45
CA THR A 92 27.23 7.75 27.04
C THR A 92 28.37 6.94 26.41
N THR A 93 28.05 5.77 25.84
CA THR A 93 28.96 4.98 25.00
C THR A 93 28.26 4.70 23.67
N PRO A 94 28.90 4.97 22.51
CA PRO A 94 28.31 4.70 21.20
C PRO A 94 27.77 3.28 21.08
N THR A 95 26.51 3.11 20.68
CA THR A 95 25.85 1.81 20.65
C THR A 95 24.81 1.71 19.54
N MET A 96 24.30 0.51 19.29
CA MET A 96 23.17 0.26 18.39
C MET A 96 21.89 0.15 19.20
N VAL A 97 20.83 0.79 18.72
CA VAL A 97 19.53 0.86 19.41
C VAL A 97 18.43 0.50 18.43
N SER A 98 17.61 -0.46 18.84
CA SER A 98 16.40 -0.85 18.13
C SER A 98 15.19 -0.16 18.76
N PHE A 99 14.27 0.37 17.97
CA PHE A 99 13.02 1.00 18.43
C PHE A 99 11.82 0.18 17.98
N PHE A 100 10.82 0.05 18.84
CA PHE A 100 9.63 -0.76 18.65
C PHE A 100 8.36 -0.02 19.12
N LEU A 101 7.22 -0.39 18.52
CA LEU A 101 5.89 0.08 18.90
C LEU A 101 5.27 -0.74 20.04
N ASP A 102 5.85 -1.88 20.41
CA ASP A 102 5.31 -2.81 21.40
C ASP A 102 6.32 -3.20 22.49
N GLU A 103 5.80 -3.55 23.67
CA GLU A 103 6.62 -3.93 24.83
C GLU A 103 7.39 -5.24 24.61
N ALA A 104 6.80 -6.15 23.84
CA ALA A 104 7.44 -7.42 23.50
C ALA A 104 8.68 -7.21 22.61
N CYS A 105 8.80 -6.05 21.94
CA CYS A 105 9.83 -5.75 20.95
C CYS A 105 9.77 -6.74 19.79
N SER A 106 8.55 -6.95 19.28
CA SER A 106 8.28 -7.88 18.19
C SER A 106 8.90 -7.38 16.89
N LYS A 107 9.35 -8.29 16.04
CA LYS A 107 10.03 -7.94 14.79
C LYS A 107 9.15 -7.06 13.92
N GLU A 108 7.88 -7.42 13.79
CA GLU A 108 6.87 -6.76 12.96
C GLU A 108 6.49 -5.35 13.45
N GLU A 109 6.82 -5.02 14.70
CA GLU A 109 6.57 -3.74 15.35
C GLU A 109 7.83 -2.88 15.48
N LYS A 110 8.96 -3.33 14.93
CA LYS A 110 10.19 -2.55 14.89
C LYS A 110 10.06 -1.37 13.93
N ILE A 111 10.55 -0.21 14.31
CA ILE A 111 10.51 1.03 13.50
C ILE A 111 11.89 1.61 13.18
N ALA A 112 12.93 1.20 13.91
CA ALA A 112 14.30 1.59 13.58
C ALA A 112 15.34 0.65 14.21
N ASP A 113 16.50 0.54 13.57
CA ASP A 113 17.76 0.03 14.11
C ASP A 113 18.86 1.05 13.79
N ILE A 114 19.29 1.86 14.76
CA ILE A 114 20.17 3.01 14.49
C ILE A 114 21.41 3.06 15.39
N PRO A 115 22.53 3.63 14.89
CA PRO A 115 23.64 4.01 15.75
C PRO A 115 23.26 5.25 16.58
N VAL A 116 23.53 5.20 17.87
CA VAL A 116 23.39 6.33 18.81
C VAL A 116 24.75 6.60 19.44
N ASP A 117 25.22 7.84 19.34
CA ASP A 117 26.53 8.27 19.87
C ASP A 117 26.37 9.20 21.08
N THR A 118 27.48 9.74 21.57
CA THR A 118 27.54 10.64 22.73
C THR A 118 26.89 11.99 22.50
N GLU A 119 26.84 12.46 21.26
CA GLU A 119 26.17 13.70 20.90
C GLU A 119 24.65 13.51 20.78
N ILE A 120 23.90 14.48 21.31
CA ILE A 120 22.44 14.53 21.14
C ILE A 120 22.13 14.74 19.66
N SER A 121 21.33 13.84 19.11
CA SER A 121 20.94 13.82 17.70
C SER A 121 19.42 13.83 17.55
N SER A 122 18.92 14.51 16.52
CA SER A 122 17.49 14.55 16.17
C SER A 122 17.10 13.28 15.42
N LEU A 123 16.08 12.56 15.92
CA LEU A 123 15.58 11.32 15.35
C LEU A 123 14.09 11.47 14.99
N PRO A 124 13.75 11.66 13.70
CA PRO A 124 12.36 11.58 13.25
C PRO A 124 11.92 10.12 13.17
N LEU A 125 10.76 9.79 13.73
CA LEU A 125 10.11 8.48 13.56
C LEU A 125 8.66 8.66 13.13
N SER A 126 8.24 7.99 12.06
CA SER A 126 6.83 7.88 11.70
C SER A 126 6.21 6.81 12.59
N ILE A 127 5.22 7.20 13.40
CA ILE A 127 4.57 6.31 14.36
C ILE A 127 3.05 6.42 14.23
N PRO A 128 2.28 5.34 14.49
CA PRO A 128 0.83 5.43 14.57
C PRO A 128 0.36 6.45 15.63
N THR A 129 -0.74 7.13 15.35
CA THR A 129 -1.30 8.20 16.20
C THR A 129 -1.72 7.75 17.59
N TYR A 130 -1.99 6.46 17.80
CA TYR A 130 -2.32 5.87 19.10
C TYR A 130 -1.12 5.61 20.00
N VAL A 131 0.11 5.73 19.47
CA VAL A 131 1.32 5.36 20.20
C VAL A 131 1.71 6.46 21.16
N ASN A 132 1.54 6.17 22.46
CA ASN A 132 1.95 7.04 23.56
C ASN A 132 3.24 6.55 24.24
N THR A 133 3.77 5.39 23.85
CA THR A 133 5.00 4.83 24.41
C THR A 133 5.73 4.04 23.33
N LEU A 134 7.01 4.34 23.15
CA LEU A 134 7.93 3.56 22.34
C LEU A 134 8.79 2.67 23.23
N TYR A 135 9.38 1.64 22.67
CA TYR A 135 10.27 0.74 23.38
C TYR A 135 11.61 0.70 22.67
N ALA A 136 12.69 1.01 23.39
CA ALA A 136 14.05 0.88 22.87
C ALA A 136 14.73 -0.36 23.45
N GLN A 137 15.51 -1.03 22.62
CA GLN A 137 16.32 -2.18 23.00
C GLN A 137 17.79 -1.94 22.61
N TYR A 138 18.70 -2.21 23.55
CA TYR A 138 20.14 -2.14 23.30
C TYR A 138 20.89 -3.25 24.06
N LYS A 139 22.11 -3.55 23.63
CA LYS A 139 23.00 -4.51 24.32
C LYS A 139 23.82 -3.81 25.39
N THR A 140 23.94 -4.41 26.57
CA THR A 140 24.83 -3.92 27.63
C THR A 140 26.26 -4.44 27.46
N SER A 141 27.21 -3.88 28.20
CA SER A 141 28.61 -4.32 28.25
C SER A 141 28.76 -5.80 28.60
N THR A 142 27.79 -6.41 29.30
CA THR A 142 27.69 -7.83 29.63
C THR A 142 27.02 -8.70 28.53
N ASN A 143 26.68 -8.11 27.37
CA ASN A 143 25.89 -8.71 26.27
C ASN A 143 24.41 -8.99 26.59
N GLU A 144 23.92 -8.55 27.74
CA GLU A 144 22.51 -8.65 28.09
C GLU A 144 21.69 -7.67 27.24
N THR A 145 20.44 -8.04 26.97
CA THR A 145 19.51 -7.15 26.29
C THR A 145 18.79 -6.30 27.34
N LYS A 146 18.92 -4.98 27.24
CA LYS A 146 18.16 -4.04 28.05
C LYS A 146 17.04 -3.41 27.22
N LYS A 147 15.87 -3.26 27.85
CA LYS A 147 14.68 -2.63 27.28
C LYS A 147 14.36 -1.36 28.06
N VAL A 148 13.92 -0.32 27.36
CA VAL A 148 13.55 0.98 27.95
C VAL A 148 12.23 1.43 27.33
N ALA A 149 11.23 1.68 28.17
CA ALA A 149 10.00 2.34 27.75
C ALA A 149 10.23 3.85 27.66
N ILE A 150 9.78 4.47 26.56
CA ILE A 150 10.00 5.87 26.23
C ILE A 150 8.63 6.52 26.03
N PRO A 151 8.16 7.37 26.96
CA PRO A 151 6.93 8.12 26.76
C PRO A 151 7.00 9.02 25.53
N VAL A 152 5.93 9.05 24.75
CA VAL A 152 5.71 10.06 23.71
C VAL A 152 4.85 11.16 24.34
N ASN A 153 5.38 12.37 24.37
CA ASN A 153 4.74 13.51 25.00
C ASN A 153 3.52 14.00 24.20
N ALA A 154 2.69 14.85 24.81
CA ALA A 154 1.51 15.42 24.14
C ALA A 154 1.87 16.28 22.91
N ASP A 155 3.07 16.87 22.89
CA ASP A 155 3.63 17.59 21.75
C ASP A 155 4.29 16.65 20.71
N ARG A 156 4.14 15.33 20.89
CA ARG A 156 4.66 14.26 20.04
C ARG A 156 6.19 14.15 20.06
N SER A 157 6.84 14.76 21.03
CA SER A 157 8.27 14.59 21.25
C SER A 157 8.59 13.33 22.06
N PHE A 158 9.80 12.80 21.90
CA PHE A 158 10.35 11.79 22.80
C PHE A 158 11.85 12.03 23.03
N SER A 159 12.39 11.47 24.09
CA SER A 159 13.83 11.55 24.37
C SER A 159 14.36 10.25 24.96
N LEU A 160 15.50 9.79 24.45
CA LEU A 160 16.20 8.62 24.96
C LEU A 160 17.66 8.98 25.26
N ASN A 161 18.04 8.82 26.52
CA ASN A 161 19.43 8.91 26.97
C ASN A 161 19.87 7.54 27.48
N ILE A 162 20.85 6.94 26.82
CA ILE A 162 21.34 5.59 27.15
C ILE A 162 22.50 5.71 28.15
N ALA A 163 22.39 4.93 29.23
CA ALA A 163 23.34 4.92 30.34
C ALA A 163 24.70 4.29 29.98
N ASN A 164 25.66 4.45 30.89
CA ASN A 164 27.04 3.96 30.78
C ASN A 164 27.18 2.43 30.64
N ASP A 165 26.09 1.68 30.83
CA ASP A 165 26.09 0.22 30.75
C ASP A 165 25.99 -0.32 29.32
N ALA A 166 25.83 0.53 28.31
CA ALA A 166 25.73 0.12 26.91
C ALA A 166 27.01 -0.56 26.39
N LYS A 167 26.82 -1.59 25.55
CA LYS A 167 27.89 -2.20 24.78
C LYS A 167 28.35 -1.22 23.71
N SER A 168 29.65 -0.93 23.71
CA SER A 168 30.24 -0.16 22.63
C SER A 168 30.03 -0.83 21.28
N LYS A 169 29.60 -0.05 20.28
CA LYS A 169 29.56 -0.50 18.89
C LYS A 169 30.99 -0.87 18.49
N SER A 170 31.25 -2.16 18.29
CA SER A 170 32.54 -2.63 17.79
C SER A 170 32.69 -2.18 16.34
N ASN A 171 33.69 -1.35 16.06
CA ASN A 171 34.21 -1.17 14.70
C ASN A 171 34.97 -2.44 14.33
N THR A 172 34.27 -3.56 14.06
CA THR A 172 34.92 -4.71 13.43
C THR A 172 35.26 -4.36 11.99
N THR A 173 36.39 -3.70 11.78
CA THR A 173 37.18 -3.88 10.55
C THR A 173 37.71 -5.32 10.60
N ARG A 174 36.94 -6.29 10.08
CA ARG A 174 37.50 -7.61 9.81
C ARG A 174 38.60 -7.43 8.76
N SER A 175 39.79 -7.95 9.03
CA SER A 175 40.90 -7.96 8.07
C SER A 175 40.47 -8.71 6.82
N ILE A 176 40.65 -8.08 5.67
CA ILE A 176 40.25 -8.57 4.35
C ILE A 176 41.13 -9.76 3.96
N THR A 177 40.59 -10.97 3.97
CA THR A 177 41.12 -12.10 3.18
C THR A 177 40.31 -12.17 1.88
N ARG A 178 40.99 -12.05 0.74
CA ARG A 178 40.41 -12.12 -0.61
C ARG A 178 39.47 -13.33 -0.76
N GLY A 179 38.22 -13.08 -1.14
CA GLY A 179 37.31 -14.11 -1.64
C GLY A 179 36.06 -14.37 -0.77
N HIS A 180 35.22 -13.35 -0.60
CA HIS A 180 33.76 -13.40 -0.47
C HIS A 180 33.28 -11.99 -0.11
N ASP A 181 32.16 -11.56 -0.67
CA ASP A 181 31.70 -10.17 -0.70
C ASP A 181 31.41 -9.62 0.71
N ILE A 182 32.37 -8.85 1.22
CA ILE A 182 32.30 -8.12 2.49
C ILE A 182 31.46 -6.83 2.33
N GLU A 183 31.16 -6.40 1.10
CA GLU A 183 30.46 -5.13 0.84
C GLU A 183 29.01 -5.15 1.32
N ASP A 184 28.29 -6.27 1.18
CA ASP A 184 26.89 -6.40 1.63
C ASP A 184 26.75 -6.34 3.17
N ASP A 185 27.69 -6.95 3.90
CA ASP A 185 27.69 -6.98 5.37
C ASP A 185 28.13 -5.62 5.99
N ILE A 186 28.95 -4.85 5.29
CA ILE A 186 29.33 -3.48 5.72
C ILE A 186 28.19 -2.47 5.43
N GLN A 187 27.37 -2.69 4.40
CA GLN A 187 26.20 -1.85 4.10
C GLN A 187 25.11 -1.94 5.19
N LEU A 188 24.86 -3.14 5.74
CA LEU A 188 23.93 -3.38 6.85
C LEU A 188 24.43 -2.85 8.22
N SER A 189 25.73 -2.58 8.37
CA SER A 189 26.33 -2.08 9.63
C SER A 189 26.00 -0.61 9.98
N LYS A 190 25.21 0.08 9.14
CA LYS A 190 24.95 1.53 9.22
C LYS A 190 23.58 1.90 9.82
N GLY A 191 22.69 0.93 10.02
CA GLY A 191 21.36 1.15 10.57
C GLY A 191 20.29 1.44 9.50
N VAL A 192 19.02 1.34 9.91
CA VAL A 192 17.82 1.43 9.08
C VAL A 192 16.68 2.10 9.86
N ILE A 193 15.88 2.91 9.17
CA ILE A 193 14.60 3.44 9.69
C ILE A 193 13.49 2.90 8.78
N PHE A 194 12.45 2.35 9.38
CA PHE A 194 11.33 1.75 8.66
C PHE A 194 10.13 2.71 8.61
N HIS A 195 9.38 2.66 7.52
CA HIS A 195 8.09 3.34 7.41
C HIS A 195 7.06 2.40 6.73
N PRO A 196 5.92 2.11 7.40
CA PRO A 196 5.56 2.55 8.76
C PRO A 196 6.29 1.77 9.86
N LYS A 197 6.74 0.54 9.58
CA LYS A 197 7.47 -0.37 10.49
C LYS A 197 8.15 -1.50 9.68
N ASP A 198 8.87 -2.41 10.32
CA ASP A 198 9.47 -3.63 9.74
C ASP A 198 8.38 -4.67 9.45
N GLY A 199 7.39 -4.23 8.69
CA GLY A 199 6.15 -4.88 8.33
C GLY A 199 5.43 -4.05 7.27
N TRP A 200 4.24 -4.47 6.88
CA TRP A 200 3.48 -3.79 5.84
C TRP A 200 2.56 -2.71 6.42
N GLY A 201 2.50 -1.56 5.75
CA GLY A 201 1.34 -0.67 5.76
C GLY A 201 0.35 -1.04 4.67
N THR A 202 -0.83 -0.43 4.67
CA THR A 202 -1.87 -0.63 3.64
C THR A 202 -2.37 0.73 3.15
N ILE A 203 -2.52 0.88 1.85
CA ILE A 203 -3.21 2.00 1.21
C ILE A 203 -4.43 1.44 0.49
N MET A 204 -5.56 2.09 0.70
CA MET A 204 -6.87 1.75 0.13
C MET A 204 -7.39 2.96 -0.65
N PHE A 205 -7.94 2.73 -1.84
CA PHE A 205 -8.55 3.78 -2.67
C PHE A 205 -10.01 3.49 -2.98
N GLU A 206 -10.73 4.58 -3.22
CA GLU A 206 -11.99 4.63 -3.98
C GLU A 206 -11.70 5.17 -5.39
N ASP A 207 -12.44 4.70 -6.40
CA ASP A 207 -12.11 4.88 -7.82
C ASP A 207 -13.01 5.88 -8.56
N GLN A 208 -14.06 6.38 -7.90
CA GLN A 208 -15.09 7.19 -8.54
C GLN A 208 -14.84 8.70 -8.50
N PHE A 209 -13.70 9.16 -7.98
CA PHE A 209 -13.37 10.59 -7.90
C PHE A 209 -13.64 11.32 -9.24
N PRO A 210 -14.34 12.48 -9.25
CA PRO A 210 -14.80 13.28 -8.09
C PRO A 210 -16.16 12.86 -7.51
N SER A 211 -16.80 11.83 -8.05
CA SER A 211 -18.03 11.29 -7.49
C SER A 211 -17.75 10.43 -6.25
N LEU A 212 -18.73 10.35 -5.37
CA LEU A 212 -18.71 9.44 -4.23
C LEU A 212 -19.03 8.02 -4.70
N GLY A 213 -18.24 7.05 -4.27
CA GLY A 213 -18.46 5.62 -4.49
C GLY A 213 -19.37 4.98 -3.45
N ASP A 214 -19.25 3.66 -3.29
CA ASP A 214 -19.91 2.88 -2.24
C ASP A 214 -19.08 2.77 -0.95
N TYR A 215 -17.83 3.21 -0.95
CA TYR A 215 -16.98 3.32 0.23
C TYR A 215 -16.72 1.99 0.94
N ASP A 216 -16.53 0.92 0.18
CA ASP A 216 -16.00 -0.33 0.71
C ASP A 216 -14.45 -0.32 0.83
N PHE A 217 -13.79 0.73 0.31
CA PHE A 217 -12.35 0.94 0.31
C PHE A 217 -11.55 -0.22 -0.28
N ASN A 218 -12.10 -0.94 -1.26
CA ASN A 218 -11.42 -2.04 -1.91
C ASN A 218 -11.12 -1.81 -3.40
N ASP A 219 -11.49 -0.66 -3.96
CA ASP A 219 -11.37 -0.44 -5.39
C ASP A 219 -9.94 -0.60 -5.91
N PHE A 220 -8.97 -0.17 -5.10
CA PHE A 220 -7.57 -0.54 -5.24
C PHE A 220 -6.90 -0.61 -3.86
N VAL A 221 -6.34 -1.76 -3.53
CA VAL A 221 -5.67 -1.97 -2.24
C VAL A 221 -4.26 -2.49 -2.45
N VAL A 222 -3.30 -1.85 -1.79
CA VAL A 222 -1.88 -2.14 -1.92
C VAL A 222 -1.19 -2.08 -0.57
N ASN A 223 -0.34 -3.05 -0.29
CA ASN A 223 0.60 -2.95 0.82
C ASN A 223 1.84 -2.19 0.38
N TYR A 224 2.38 -1.40 1.31
CA TYR A 224 3.63 -0.68 1.11
C TYR A 224 4.59 -0.92 2.29
N LYS A 225 5.88 -0.96 2.00
CA LYS A 225 6.97 -0.95 2.99
C LYS A 225 8.08 -0.06 2.48
N VAL A 226 8.62 0.78 3.34
CA VAL A 226 9.72 1.69 3.02
C VAL A 226 10.84 1.52 4.04
N GLN A 227 12.08 1.44 3.58
CA GLN A 227 13.27 1.37 4.43
C GLN A 227 14.28 2.43 4.01
N PHE A 228 14.64 3.31 4.94
CA PHE A 228 15.71 4.27 4.79
C PHE A 228 17.00 3.66 5.30
N GLN A 229 17.98 3.48 4.42
CA GLN A 229 19.20 2.70 4.68
C GLN A 229 20.47 3.51 4.44
N GLY A 230 21.59 2.91 4.83
CA GLY A 230 22.89 3.57 4.80
C GLY A 230 22.92 4.77 5.76
N ILE A 231 22.27 4.64 6.91
CA ILE A 231 22.06 5.72 7.87
C ILE A 231 23.40 6.23 8.42
N ARG A 232 23.57 7.56 8.45
CA ARG A 232 24.63 8.22 9.22
C ARG A 232 24.15 9.60 9.64
N LYS A 233 24.85 10.16 10.62
CA LYS A 233 24.58 11.52 11.08
C LYS A 233 25.38 12.54 10.29
N VAL A 234 24.71 13.60 9.87
CA VAL A 234 25.29 14.83 9.31
C VAL A 234 24.64 15.95 10.10
N ASP A 235 25.44 16.83 10.70
CA ASP A 235 24.96 17.94 11.53
C ASP A 235 23.91 17.52 12.58
N LYS A 236 24.18 16.40 13.27
CA LYS A 236 23.31 15.81 14.32
C LYS A 236 21.93 15.35 13.84
N LYS A 237 21.73 15.18 12.53
CA LYS A 237 20.51 14.67 11.90
C LYS A 237 20.78 13.34 11.22
N TYR A 238 19.84 12.40 11.32
CA TYR A 238 19.94 11.14 10.59
C TYR A 238 19.61 11.34 9.11
N THR A 239 20.56 10.96 8.25
CA THR A 239 20.39 11.03 6.79
C THR A 239 20.59 9.66 6.17
N ALA A 240 19.83 9.38 5.11
CA ALA A 240 19.82 8.11 4.38
C ALA A 240 20.45 8.28 2.99
N GLN A 241 21.15 7.24 2.52
CA GLN A 241 21.70 7.19 1.15
C GLN A 241 20.81 6.36 0.22
N TYR A 242 20.12 5.38 0.80
CA TYR A 242 19.38 4.37 0.08
C TYR A 242 17.93 4.34 0.57
N ILE A 243 16.99 4.12 -0.35
CA ILE A 243 15.57 3.96 -0.05
C ILE A 243 15.11 2.67 -0.71
N GLN A 244 14.70 1.68 0.10
CA GLN A 244 14.03 0.49 -0.41
C GLN A 244 12.52 0.67 -0.30
N ILE A 245 11.82 0.35 -1.37
CA ILE A 245 10.36 0.47 -1.45
C ILE A 245 9.81 -0.83 -2.01
N GLY A 246 8.92 -1.47 -1.25
CA GLY A 246 8.16 -2.62 -1.73
C GLY A 246 6.69 -2.28 -1.82
N LEU A 247 6.07 -2.62 -2.94
CA LEU A 247 4.62 -2.59 -3.13
C LEU A 247 4.10 -3.99 -3.43
N ARG A 248 2.98 -4.36 -2.80
CA ARG A 248 2.27 -5.62 -3.03
C ARG A 248 0.80 -5.34 -3.29
N LEU A 249 0.29 -5.71 -4.47
CA LEU A 249 -1.12 -5.56 -4.78
C LEU A 249 -1.95 -6.54 -3.94
N LYS A 250 -2.95 -6.04 -3.22
CA LYS A 250 -3.89 -6.88 -2.46
C LYS A 250 -5.20 -7.11 -3.21
N ALA A 251 -5.79 -6.06 -3.77
CA ALA A 251 -7.12 -6.14 -4.38
C ALA A 251 -7.33 -5.03 -5.42
N ILE A 252 -8.25 -5.29 -6.36
CA ILE A 252 -8.81 -4.30 -7.28
C ILE A 252 -10.31 -4.60 -7.43
N GLY A 253 -11.15 -3.88 -6.66
CA GLY A 253 -12.63 -3.87 -6.77
C GLY A 253 -13.20 -2.79 -7.70
N GLY A 254 -12.33 -1.89 -8.20
CA GLY A 254 -12.74 -0.78 -9.02
C GLY A 254 -13.16 -1.18 -10.43
N ILE A 255 -14.05 -0.38 -11.04
CA ILE A 255 -14.54 -0.58 -12.40
C ILE A 255 -13.70 0.14 -13.45
N PHE A 256 -12.95 1.18 -13.05
CA PHE A 256 -12.19 2.00 -13.97
C PHE A 256 -10.74 1.50 -14.15
N PRO A 257 -10.14 1.72 -15.33
CA PRO A 257 -8.80 1.22 -15.63
C PRO A 257 -7.72 2.16 -15.06
N TYR A 258 -7.46 2.06 -13.76
CA TYR A 258 -6.40 2.81 -13.09
C TYR A 258 -5.04 2.14 -13.20
N SER A 259 -3.98 2.95 -13.21
CA SER A 259 -2.59 2.52 -13.05
C SER A 259 -1.97 3.20 -11.82
N PRO A 260 -1.22 2.48 -10.97
CA PRO A 260 -0.55 3.06 -9.81
C PRO A 260 0.77 3.73 -10.18
N TYR A 261 1.05 4.85 -9.52
CA TYR A 261 2.27 5.63 -9.64
C TYR A 261 2.75 6.06 -8.27
N LEU A 262 4.06 6.18 -8.09
CA LEU A 262 4.66 6.67 -6.84
C LEU A 262 5.44 7.96 -7.12
N ARG A 263 5.03 9.06 -6.50
CA ARG A 263 5.79 10.31 -6.43
C ARG A 263 6.53 10.39 -5.09
N LEU A 264 7.82 10.69 -5.14
CA LEU A 264 8.60 11.10 -3.98
C LEU A 264 8.84 12.61 -4.08
N LYS A 265 7.95 13.42 -3.48
CA LYS A 265 7.89 14.88 -3.66
C LYS A 265 9.19 15.58 -3.24
N GLU A 266 9.87 15.00 -2.27
CA GLU A 266 11.12 15.50 -1.71
C GLU A 266 12.35 14.83 -2.32
N ILE A 267 12.26 14.24 -3.51
CA ILE A 267 13.42 13.73 -4.23
C ILE A 267 13.29 14.17 -5.66
N ASP A 268 14.22 15.01 -6.13
CA ASP A 268 14.22 15.41 -7.52
C ASP A 268 14.86 14.31 -8.40
N SER A 269 14.38 14.16 -9.63
CA SER A 269 14.82 13.09 -10.54
C SER A 269 16.33 13.13 -10.81
N ASP A 270 16.96 14.31 -10.75
CA ASP A 270 18.40 14.49 -10.94
C ASP A 270 19.23 14.21 -9.67
N GLU A 271 18.61 14.01 -8.51
CA GLU A 271 19.27 13.59 -7.28
C GLU A 271 19.47 12.06 -7.21
N VAL A 272 18.83 11.30 -8.09
CA VAL A 272 18.90 9.84 -8.14
C VAL A 272 20.12 9.38 -8.93
N GLU A 273 20.92 8.48 -8.34
CA GLU A 273 22.05 7.81 -8.97
C GLU A 273 21.61 6.56 -9.73
N SER A 274 20.83 5.69 -9.09
CA SER A 274 20.27 4.48 -9.71
C SER A 274 18.94 4.08 -9.07
N ILE A 275 18.14 3.34 -9.84
CA ILE A 275 16.96 2.62 -9.35
C ILE A 275 17.07 1.19 -9.84
N GLU A 276 17.06 0.24 -8.91
CA GLU A 276 17.22 -1.18 -9.19
C GLU A 276 15.98 -1.94 -8.74
N VAL A 277 15.41 -2.76 -9.62
CA VAL A 277 14.40 -3.74 -9.24
C VAL A 277 15.13 -4.97 -8.70
N TYR A 278 15.14 -5.14 -7.38
CA TYR A 278 15.88 -6.25 -6.76
C TYR A 278 15.02 -7.50 -6.55
N GLU A 279 13.70 -7.36 -6.51
CA GLU A 279 12.77 -8.50 -6.34
C GLU A 279 11.40 -8.20 -6.96
N THR A 280 10.89 -9.14 -7.76
CA THR A 280 9.48 -9.17 -8.18
C THR A 280 8.86 -10.52 -7.86
N LYS A 281 7.55 -10.53 -7.61
CA LYS A 281 6.75 -11.77 -7.46
C LYS A 281 5.48 -11.63 -8.27
N ASN A 282 5.10 -12.66 -9.01
CA ASN A 282 3.83 -12.73 -9.75
C ASN A 282 3.51 -11.53 -10.67
N VAL A 283 4.55 -10.80 -11.12
CA VAL A 283 4.46 -9.71 -12.11
C VAL A 283 4.74 -10.28 -13.50
N ILE A 284 3.89 -9.97 -14.48
CA ILE A 284 3.94 -10.60 -15.81
C ILE A 284 3.91 -9.55 -16.94
N PRO A 285 4.96 -9.45 -17.78
CA PRO A 285 6.24 -10.17 -17.68
C PRO A 285 7.02 -9.72 -16.44
N ALA A 286 7.97 -10.55 -15.99
CA ALA A 286 8.95 -10.10 -15.00
C ALA A 286 9.69 -8.87 -15.55
N ILE A 287 9.95 -7.91 -14.67
CA ILE A 287 10.63 -6.65 -14.99
C ILE A 287 12.00 -6.61 -14.30
N ASP A 288 12.98 -6.00 -14.96
CA ASP A 288 14.33 -5.74 -14.46
C ASP A 288 14.58 -4.24 -14.19
N GLY A 289 13.60 -3.39 -14.50
CA GLY A 289 13.61 -1.95 -14.28
C GLY A 289 12.20 -1.37 -14.17
N VAL A 290 12.12 -0.11 -13.75
CA VAL A 290 10.88 0.68 -13.70
C VAL A 290 10.99 1.88 -14.64
N GLU A 291 9.86 2.28 -15.20
CA GLU A 291 9.77 3.50 -16.01
C GLU A 291 9.60 4.72 -15.11
N LEU A 292 10.19 5.85 -15.52
CA LEU A 292 10.07 7.13 -14.83
C LEU A 292 9.20 8.09 -15.64
N VAL A 293 8.29 8.78 -14.96
CA VAL A 293 7.50 9.84 -15.58
C VAL A 293 8.33 11.14 -15.56
N PRO A 294 8.56 11.80 -16.71
CA PRO A 294 9.33 13.04 -16.75
C PRO A 294 8.71 14.13 -15.87
N ASN A 295 9.39 14.50 -14.79
CA ASN A 295 8.99 15.55 -13.86
C ASN A 295 10.21 16.03 -13.07
N LYS A 296 10.10 17.21 -12.43
CA LYS A 296 11.11 17.70 -11.48
C LYS A 296 11.30 16.68 -10.36
N HIS A 297 10.20 16.29 -9.73
CA HIS A 297 10.18 15.30 -8.67
C HIS A 297 10.26 13.88 -9.25
N LEU A 298 10.80 12.95 -8.48
CA LEU A 298 10.90 11.55 -8.87
C LEU A 298 9.50 10.93 -8.89
N ILE A 299 9.09 10.45 -10.08
CA ILE A 299 7.84 9.73 -10.26
C ILE A 299 8.12 8.39 -10.95
N ILE A 300 7.72 7.32 -10.30
CA ILE A 300 7.92 5.93 -10.73
C ILE A 300 6.59 5.35 -11.21
N ASP A 301 6.58 4.79 -12.41
CA ASP A 301 5.44 4.05 -12.96
C ASP A 301 5.40 2.63 -12.37
N TYR A 302 4.34 2.34 -11.60
CA TYR A 302 4.07 1.03 -11.01
C TYR A 302 2.97 0.25 -11.75
N SER A 303 2.54 0.70 -12.94
CA SER A 303 1.60 -0.04 -13.80
C SER A 303 1.99 -1.49 -14.10
N PRO A 304 3.27 -1.91 -14.10
CA PRO A 304 3.61 -3.33 -14.19
C PRO A 304 2.98 -4.19 -13.09
N LEU A 305 2.68 -3.63 -11.91
CA LEU A 305 2.05 -4.35 -10.79
C LEU A 305 0.67 -4.94 -11.15
N ILE A 306 -0.03 -4.31 -12.09
CA ILE A 306 -1.37 -4.72 -12.55
C ILE A 306 -1.39 -5.19 -14.00
N LYS A 307 -0.26 -5.11 -14.70
CA LYS A 307 -0.17 -5.45 -16.12
C LYS A 307 -0.38 -6.96 -16.29
N ASN A 308 -1.26 -7.31 -17.23
CA ASN A 308 -1.65 -8.71 -17.49
C ASN A 308 -2.16 -9.46 -16.24
N LEU A 309 -2.69 -8.75 -15.24
CA LEU A 309 -3.20 -9.36 -14.04
C LEU A 309 -4.43 -10.22 -14.36
N ALA A 310 -4.32 -11.52 -14.08
CA ALA A 310 -5.43 -12.45 -14.28
C ALA A 310 -6.37 -12.40 -13.08
N LYS A 311 -7.66 -12.18 -13.34
CA LYS A 311 -8.71 -12.30 -12.33
C LYS A 311 -8.96 -13.79 -12.04
N PRO A 312 -9.18 -14.18 -10.77
CA PRO A 312 -9.61 -15.53 -10.42
C PRO A 312 -10.84 -15.99 -11.23
N ALA A 313 -10.94 -17.28 -11.52
CA ALA A 313 -12.03 -17.79 -12.35
C ALA A 313 -13.39 -17.54 -11.68
N GLY A 314 -14.29 -16.85 -12.39
CA GLY A 314 -15.63 -16.53 -11.89
C GLY A 314 -15.72 -15.29 -11.02
N SER A 315 -14.63 -14.53 -10.84
CA SER A 315 -14.70 -13.19 -10.25
C SER A 315 -14.96 -12.10 -11.29
N GLN A 316 -15.62 -11.04 -10.85
CA GLN A 316 -15.71 -9.78 -11.57
C GLN A 316 -14.44 -8.94 -11.34
N TYR A 317 -13.84 -9.06 -10.15
CA TYR A 317 -12.74 -8.24 -9.67
C TYR A 317 -11.53 -9.06 -9.24
N TYR A 318 -10.47 -8.38 -8.80
CA TYR A 318 -9.28 -9.06 -8.29
C TYR A 318 -9.30 -9.08 -6.77
N ASN A 319 -9.50 -10.28 -6.21
CA ASN A 319 -9.42 -10.56 -4.78
C ASN A 319 -10.38 -9.72 -3.90
N THR A 320 -11.58 -9.38 -4.37
CA THR A 320 -12.63 -8.74 -3.54
C THR A 320 -13.83 -9.67 -3.29
N GLU A 321 -13.97 -10.78 -4.02
CA GLU A 321 -15.05 -11.74 -3.79
C GLU A 321 -14.58 -12.99 -3.02
N LYS A 322 -15.32 -13.37 -1.97
CA LYS A 322 -14.97 -14.50 -1.08
C LYS A 322 -14.86 -15.87 -1.75
N ASN A 323 -15.59 -16.07 -2.83
CA ASN A 323 -15.57 -17.31 -3.60
C ASN A 323 -14.40 -17.35 -4.60
N ALA A 324 -13.59 -16.29 -4.67
CA ALA A 324 -12.58 -16.09 -5.70
C ALA A 324 -11.33 -15.40 -5.11
N LEU A 325 -10.84 -15.94 -3.99
CA LEU A 325 -9.69 -15.40 -3.26
C LEU A 325 -8.37 -15.68 -3.98
N VAL A 326 -7.40 -14.78 -3.77
CA VAL A 326 -6.01 -14.97 -4.17
C VAL A 326 -5.16 -15.28 -2.94
N ALA A 327 -4.36 -16.35 -3.01
CA ALA A 327 -3.44 -16.69 -1.93
C ALA A 327 -2.35 -15.62 -1.78
N THR A 328 -1.90 -15.36 -0.55
CA THR A 328 -0.85 -14.37 -0.29
C THR A 328 0.44 -14.61 -1.07
N SER A 329 0.80 -15.88 -1.33
CA SER A 329 1.97 -16.25 -2.14
C SER A 329 1.86 -15.85 -3.62
N ASP A 330 0.63 -15.63 -4.09
CA ASP A 330 0.30 -15.41 -5.49
C ASP A 330 0.03 -13.93 -5.79
N LEU A 331 0.09 -13.07 -4.76
CA LEU A 331 -0.05 -11.63 -4.92
C LEU A 331 1.15 -11.02 -5.68
N PRO A 332 0.92 -10.10 -6.63
CA PRO A 332 1.97 -9.36 -7.31
C PRO A 332 2.75 -8.45 -6.35
N GLU A 333 4.08 -8.49 -6.46
CA GLU A 333 4.99 -7.63 -5.69
C GLU A 333 6.08 -7.05 -6.58
N ILE A 334 6.42 -5.77 -6.36
CA ILE A 334 7.59 -5.10 -6.93
C ILE A 334 8.36 -4.46 -5.78
N ASN A 335 9.64 -4.79 -5.67
CA ASN A 335 10.54 -4.19 -4.70
C ASN A 335 11.73 -3.53 -5.41
N ILE A 336 11.96 -2.26 -5.09
CA ILE A 336 13.00 -1.44 -5.67
C ILE A 336 13.97 -0.92 -4.62
N LEU A 337 15.19 -0.64 -5.06
CA LEU A 337 16.22 0.08 -4.32
C LEU A 337 16.55 1.36 -5.09
N ILE A 338 16.38 2.51 -4.44
CA ILE A 338 16.77 3.82 -4.95
C ILE A 338 18.09 4.20 -4.26
N THR A 339 19.10 4.52 -5.07
CA THR A 339 20.37 5.10 -4.59
C THR A 339 20.39 6.59 -4.91
N LEU A 340 20.57 7.42 -3.90
CA LEU A 340 20.71 8.86 -4.07
C LEU A 340 22.15 9.21 -4.41
N LYS A 341 22.39 10.27 -5.19
CA LYS A 341 23.74 10.85 -5.40
C LYS A 341 24.26 11.50 -4.11
N LYS A 342 23.35 12.09 -3.34
CA LYS A 342 23.62 12.70 -2.04
C LYS A 342 22.59 12.24 -1.03
N ARG A 343 23.07 11.93 0.16
CA ARG A 343 22.26 11.52 1.31
C ARG A 343 21.35 12.66 1.75
N LYS A 344 20.07 12.34 2.00
CA LYS A 344 19.03 13.30 2.42
C LYS A 344 18.58 13.06 3.86
N GLU A 345 18.16 14.10 4.57
CA GLU A 345 17.63 13.94 5.94
C GLU A 345 16.37 13.07 5.91
N VAL A 346 16.31 12.06 6.76
CA VAL A 346 15.15 11.15 6.77
C VAL A 346 13.87 11.92 7.04
N LYS A 347 13.90 12.93 7.91
CA LYS A 347 12.77 13.81 8.20
C LYS A 347 12.17 14.45 6.95
N GLU A 348 12.99 14.81 5.97
CA GLU A 348 12.57 15.51 4.75
C GLU A 348 11.89 14.59 3.75
N ILE A 349 11.97 13.27 3.92
CA ILE A 349 11.44 12.28 2.97
C ILE A 349 10.52 11.27 3.66
N LEU A 350 10.16 11.53 4.91
CA LEU A 350 9.43 10.63 5.77
C LEU A 350 7.97 11.03 5.87
N GLU A 351 7.12 10.24 5.22
CA GLU A 351 5.66 10.23 5.32
C GLU A 351 4.91 11.57 5.22
N GLY A 352 3.89 11.55 4.35
CA GLY A 352 2.93 12.62 4.21
C GLY A 352 2.60 12.71 2.74
N ASP A 353 2.73 13.91 2.20
CA ASP A 353 2.78 14.17 0.76
C ASP A 353 4.16 13.86 0.15
N GLU A 354 5.19 13.61 0.98
CA GLU A 354 6.53 13.23 0.54
C GLU A 354 6.56 11.83 -0.08
N PHE A 355 5.69 10.92 0.39
CA PHE A 355 5.47 9.59 -0.19
C PHE A 355 4.03 9.53 -0.71
N ASP A 356 3.86 9.76 -2.01
CA ASP A 356 2.56 9.89 -2.65
C ASP A 356 2.37 8.76 -3.68
N LEU A 357 1.81 7.65 -3.19
CA LEU A 357 1.26 6.63 -4.07
C LEU A 357 -0.11 7.10 -4.53
N TYR A 358 -0.33 7.20 -5.84
CA TYR A 358 -1.56 7.70 -6.43
C TYR A 358 -1.99 6.82 -7.61
N LEU A 359 -3.25 6.96 -8.01
CA LEU A 359 -3.82 6.27 -9.16
C LEU A 359 -4.05 7.25 -10.31
N LYS A 360 -3.81 6.81 -11.55
CA LYS A 360 -4.16 7.57 -12.75
C LYS A 360 -5.02 6.74 -13.68
N ARG A 361 -6.14 7.30 -14.13
CA ARG A 361 -7.02 6.67 -15.11
C ARG A 361 -6.36 6.59 -16.46
N ASN A 362 -6.32 5.40 -17.04
CA ASN A 362 -5.78 5.17 -18.38
C ASN A 362 -6.68 5.74 -19.49
N ASP A 363 -7.98 5.94 -19.23
CA ASP A 363 -8.96 6.40 -20.22
C ASP A 363 -9.13 7.92 -20.29
N SER A 364 -8.91 8.62 -19.18
CA SER A 364 -9.24 10.04 -19.02
C SER A 364 -8.09 10.86 -18.42
N GLY A 365 -7.08 10.21 -17.84
CA GLY A 365 -5.98 10.89 -17.17
C GLY A 365 -6.32 11.46 -15.79
N THR A 366 -7.53 11.24 -15.25
CA THR A 366 -7.87 11.62 -13.86
C THR A 366 -6.90 10.99 -12.89
N GLU A 367 -6.35 11.80 -11.99
CA GLU A 367 -5.47 11.36 -10.92
C GLU A 367 -6.25 11.33 -9.60
N ILE A 368 -5.97 10.34 -8.74
CA ILE A 368 -6.53 10.20 -7.39
C ILE A 368 -5.36 10.06 -6.42
N HIS A 369 -5.16 11.05 -5.57
CA HIS A 369 -4.12 11.08 -4.54
C HIS A 369 -4.74 10.96 -3.14
N MET A 370 -3.90 10.90 -2.12
CA MET A 370 -4.36 11.10 -0.74
C MET A 370 -4.91 12.53 -0.58
N ASN A 371 -5.78 12.73 0.41
CA ASN A 371 -6.32 14.05 0.73
C ASN A 371 -5.23 15.05 1.11
N GLY A 372 -5.37 16.30 0.65
CA GLY A 372 -4.40 17.37 0.85
C GLY A 372 -3.20 17.35 -0.09
N ILE A 373 -3.15 16.43 -1.04
CA ILE A 373 -2.06 16.36 -2.02
C ILE A 373 -2.55 16.89 -3.38
N GLU A 374 -1.81 17.77 -4.02
CA GLU A 374 -2.13 18.31 -5.33
C GLU A 374 -1.90 17.29 -6.48
N PRO A 375 -2.72 17.30 -7.56
CA PRO A 375 -2.45 16.49 -8.76
C PRO A 375 -1.16 16.92 -9.46
N ILE A 376 -0.60 16.02 -10.25
CA ILE A 376 0.66 16.24 -10.98
C ILE A 376 0.39 16.76 -12.39
N THR A 377 -0.45 16.05 -13.15
CA THR A 377 -0.78 16.43 -14.53
C THR A 377 -2.27 16.62 -14.77
N TYR A 378 -3.11 16.12 -13.86
CA TYR A 378 -4.55 16.22 -13.99
C TYR A 378 -5.05 17.64 -13.72
N GLN A 379 -5.92 18.14 -14.60
CA GLN A 379 -6.62 19.39 -14.36
C GLN A 379 -7.72 19.18 -13.30
N TYR A 380 -7.43 19.60 -12.07
CA TYR A 380 -8.36 19.45 -10.96
C TYR A 380 -9.70 20.18 -11.21
N PRO A 381 -10.85 19.57 -10.89
CA PRO A 381 -12.17 20.18 -11.11
C PRO A 381 -12.52 21.18 -10.00
N PHE A 382 -11.79 22.31 -9.93
CA PHE A 382 -11.90 23.33 -8.88
C PHE A 382 -13.30 23.90 -8.64
N ASN A 383 -14.21 23.80 -9.62
CA ASN A 383 -15.58 24.32 -9.53
C ASN A 383 -16.64 23.22 -9.28
N ASP A 384 -16.22 21.99 -8.97
CA ASP A 384 -17.16 20.92 -8.64
C ASP A 384 -17.77 21.15 -7.25
N LYS A 385 -19.09 21.34 -7.21
CA LYS A 385 -19.88 21.55 -5.97
C LYS A 385 -19.82 20.38 -4.99
N ASN A 386 -19.40 19.20 -5.45
CA ASN A 386 -19.27 18.00 -4.61
C ASN A 386 -17.91 17.93 -3.92
N LEU A 387 -17.00 18.86 -4.20
CA LEU A 387 -15.68 18.95 -3.58
C LEU A 387 -15.59 20.17 -2.66
N LEU A 388 -14.67 20.13 -1.70
CA LEU A 388 -14.28 21.37 -1.01
C LEU A 388 -13.62 22.34 -2.00
N PRO A 389 -13.89 23.65 -1.86
CA PRO A 389 -13.23 24.65 -2.69
C PRO A 389 -11.72 24.66 -2.37
N ILE A 390 -10.93 24.97 -3.39
CA ILE A 390 -9.48 25.18 -3.27
C ILE A 390 -9.20 26.63 -3.64
N TYR A 391 -8.72 27.40 -2.67
CA TYR A 391 -8.42 28.81 -2.86
C TYR A 391 -6.95 29.01 -3.23
N THR A 392 -6.67 29.34 -4.49
CA THR A 392 -5.31 29.58 -5.00
C THR A 392 -4.90 31.06 -5.00
N ASN A 393 -5.76 31.96 -4.51
CA ASN A 393 -5.57 33.41 -4.59
C ASN A 393 -4.89 34.02 -3.34
N GLY A 394 -4.42 33.20 -2.39
CA GLY A 394 -3.74 33.63 -1.17
C GLY A 394 -2.25 33.28 -1.15
N ASP A 395 -1.54 33.75 -0.12
CA ASP A 395 -0.12 33.42 0.11
C ASP A 395 0.10 31.98 0.64
N GLU A 396 -0.97 31.30 1.06
CA GLU A 396 -0.97 29.91 1.53
C GLU A 396 -1.73 29.02 0.53
N GLU A 397 -1.15 27.86 0.19
CA GLU A 397 -1.84 26.83 -0.59
C GLU A 397 -2.98 26.22 0.24
N ASP A 398 -4.14 26.02 -0.39
CA ASP A 398 -5.29 25.39 0.26
C ASP A 398 -5.21 23.86 0.09
N ASP A 399 -5.02 23.16 1.20
CA ASP A 399 -4.89 21.69 1.26
C ASP A 399 -6.24 20.94 1.10
N ASN A 400 -7.25 21.56 0.51
CA ASN A 400 -8.57 20.95 0.29
C ASN A 400 -8.63 19.96 -0.89
N TYR A 401 -7.48 19.61 -1.49
CA TYR A 401 -7.43 18.58 -2.54
C TYR A 401 -7.96 17.24 -2.05
N TYR A 402 -8.76 16.61 -2.90
CA TYR A 402 -9.36 15.27 -2.71
C TYR A 402 -10.22 15.15 -1.43
N PHE A 403 -10.87 16.25 -1.05
CA PHE A 403 -11.97 16.25 -0.09
C PHE A 403 -13.30 16.49 -0.80
N SER A 404 -14.30 15.66 -0.51
CA SER A 404 -15.69 15.95 -0.88
C SER A 404 -16.23 17.13 -0.07
N ALA A 405 -17.35 17.71 -0.47
CA ALA A 405 -18.06 18.72 0.30
C ALA A 405 -18.42 18.23 1.73
N GLY A 406 -18.59 16.91 1.90
CA GLY A 406 -18.78 16.25 3.19
C GLY A 406 -17.47 15.85 3.90
N ARG A 407 -16.31 16.28 3.41
CA ARG A 407 -14.95 15.97 3.94
C ARG A 407 -14.56 14.49 3.91
N LEU A 408 -15.25 13.69 3.11
CA LEU A 408 -14.83 12.34 2.76
C LEU A 408 -13.61 12.37 1.82
N ILE A 409 -12.84 11.29 1.83
CA ILE A 409 -11.60 11.12 1.07
C ILE A 409 -11.76 10.01 0.02
N TRP A 410 -10.80 9.88 -0.90
CA TRP A 410 -10.71 8.76 -1.85
C TRP A 410 -9.47 7.88 -1.64
N GLY A 411 -8.60 8.23 -0.69
CA GLY A 411 -7.40 7.46 -0.36
C GLY A 411 -7.19 7.40 1.15
N LEU A 412 -7.01 6.19 1.69
CA LEU A 412 -6.83 5.94 3.12
C LEU A 412 -5.53 5.16 3.36
N ARG A 413 -4.65 5.69 4.21
CA ARG A 413 -3.38 5.05 4.60
C ARG A 413 -3.46 4.52 6.03
N VAL A 414 -3.21 3.21 6.18
CA VAL A 414 -3.22 2.50 7.46
C VAL A 414 -1.82 1.99 7.78
N PRO A 415 -1.23 2.30 8.96
CA PRO A 415 0.12 1.86 9.34
C PRO A 415 0.12 0.43 9.89
N GLY A 416 -0.42 -0.49 9.10
CA GLY A 416 -0.47 -1.92 9.36
C GLY A 416 -1.02 -2.69 8.16
N ASN A 417 -0.89 -4.02 8.20
CA ASN A 417 -1.45 -4.89 7.17
C ASN A 417 -2.96 -5.10 7.39
N ALA A 418 -3.74 -4.05 7.22
CA ALA A 418 -5.20 -4.11 7.35
C ALA A 418 -5.79 -5.03 6.28
N ALA A 419 -6.81 -5.80 6.65
CA ALA A 419 -7.61 -6.57 5.70
C ALA A 419 -8.45 -5.62 4.84
N HIS A 420 -8.69 -5.97 3.59
CA HIS A 420 -9.62 -5.21 2.76
C HIS A 420 -11.02 -5.80 2.83
N ALA A 421 -12.03 -4.96 2.65
CA ALA A 421 -13.41 -5.41 2.64
C ALA A 421 -13.71 -6.18 1.35
N ILE A 422 -14.68 -7.08 1.42
CA ILE A 422 -15.23 -7.74 0.23
C ILE A 422 -16.03 -6.73 -0.59
N GLU A 423 -16.21 -7.03 -1.88
CA GLU A 423 -16.97 -6.19 -2.81
C GLU A 423 -18.33 -5.76 -2.23
N LYS A 424 -18.59 -4.44 -2.20
CA LYS A 424 -19.81 -3.77 -1.71
C LYS A 424 -20.14 -3.98 -0.24
N ALA A 425 -19.21 -4.50 0.56
CA ALA A 425 -19.44 -4.61 1.99
C ALA A 425 -19.51 -3.23 2.63
N ASN A 426 -20.39 -3.10 3.63
CA ASN A 426 -20.39 -1.91 4.47
C ASN A 426 -19.11 -1.87 5.32
N PHE A 427 -18.22 -0.93 5.00
CA PHE A 427 -16.95 -0.77 5.70
C PHE A 427 -17.12 -0.48 7.20
N LEU A 428 -18.24 0.14 7.60
CA LEU A 428 -18.54 0.42 9.01
C LEU A 428 -18.90 -0.85 9.79
N GLU A 429 -19.48 -1.85 9.12
CA GLU A 429 -19.75 -3.16 9.72
C GLU A 429 -18.47 -4.01 9.78
N ALA A 430 -17.67 -3.96 8.71
CA ALA A 430 -16.37 -4.63 8.65
C ALA A 430 -15.42 -4.12 9.75
N TYR A 431 -15.37 -2.79 9.95
CA TYR A 431 -14.53 -2.11 10.93
C TYR A 431 -15.35 -1.24 11.90
N LYS A 432 -15.86 -1.87 12.96
CA LYS A 432 -16.79 -1.24 13.94
C LYS A 432 -16.25 0.02 14.63
N GLY A 433 -14.94 0.18 14.74
CA GLY A 433 -14.31 1.38 15.32
C GLY A 433 -14.22 2.57 14.37
N PHE A 434 -14.35 2.37 13.06
CA PHE A 434 -14.03 3.36 12.03
C PHE A 434 -14.92 4.62 12.13
N ALA A 435 -16.24 4.44 12.25
CA ALA A 435 -17.18 5.56 12.34
C ALA A 435 -16.88 6.46 13.55
N LYS A 436 -16.56 5.87 14.70
CA LYS A 436 -16.25 6.60 15.93
C LYS A 436 -14.88 7.28 15.85
N TRP A 437 -13.91 6.67 15.16
CA TRP A 437 -12.63 7.29 14.86
C TRP A 437 -12.81 8.54 14.00
N ALA A 438 -13.46 8.42 12.84
CA ALA A 438 -13.65 9.52 11.90
C ALA A 438 -14.45 10.69 12.50
N GLN A 439 -15.60 10.40 13.12
CA GLN A 439 -16.49 11.42 13.73
C GLN A 439 -15.89 12.09 14.97
N SER A 440 -14.86 11.50 15.58
CA SER A 440 -14.16 12.10 16.73
C SER A 440 -12.91 12.89 16.34
N SER A 441 -12.69 13.12 15.04
CA SER A 441 -11.45 13.68 14.51
C SER A 441 -10.22 12.87 14.91
N GLY A 442 -10.34 11.54 14.92
CA GLY A 442 -9.25 10.63 15.27
C GLY A 442 -8.88 10.62 16.76
N LYS A 443 -9.75 11.08 17.66
CA LYS A 443 -9.50 11.04 19.12
C LYS A 443 -9.85 9.70 19.75
N ASN A 444 -10.83 9.00 19.19
CA ASN A 444 -11.28 7.69 19.65
C ASN A 444 -10.91 6.60 18.63
N GLU A 445 -10.83 5.35 19.08
CA GLU A 445 -10.65 4.16 18.21
C GLU A 445 -9.49 4.28 17.21
N GLN A 446 -8.40 4.96 17.58
CA GLN A 446 -7.25 5.24 16.71
C GLN A 446 -6.57 4.00 16.11
N ASN A 447 -6.79 2.83 16.70
CA ASN A 447 -6.28 1.54 16.23
C ASN A 447 -7.42 0.63 15.70
N TRP A 448 -8.49 1.21 15.14
CA TRP A 448 -9.72 0.51 14.71
C TRP A 448 -9.48 -0.73 13.83
N TYR A 449 -8.40 -0.75 13.05
CA TYR A 449 -8.03 -1.85 12.16
C TYR A 449 -7.43 -3.07 12.87
N ASN A 450 -7.01 -2.94 14.14
CA ASN A 450 -6.36 -4.00 14.94
C ASN A 450 -7.06 -4.27 16.28
N GLN A 451 -8.31 -3.85 16.48
CA GLN A 451 -9.03 -4.04 17.75
C GLN A 451 -9.55 -5.46 18.01
N GLY A 452 -9.44 -6.37 17.03
CA GLY A 452 -9.95 -7.74 17.14
C GLY A 452 -11.49 -7.86 17.15
N ASN A 453 -12.20 -6.75 16.97
CA ASN A 453 -13.67 -6.67 16.89
C ASN A 453 -14.21 -6.56 15.45
N ALA A 454 -13.31 -6.57 14.46
CA ALA A 454 -13.64 -6.51 13.05
C ALA A 454 -14.49 -7.72 12.62
N ASP A 455 -15.46 -7.50 11.74
CA ASP A 455 -16.24 -8.59 11.17
C ASP A 455 -15.43 -9.29 10.09
N LYS A 456 -14.78 -10.40 10.47
CA LYS A 456 -13.99 -11.23 9.56
C LYS A 456 -14.81 -11.80 8.40
N SER A 457 -16.13 -11.85 8.52
CA SER A 457 -17.01 -12.26 7.44
C SER A 457 -17.21 -11.16 6.39
N LEU A 458 -16.68 -9.97 6.57
CA LEU A 458 -16.71 -8.92 5.55
C LEU A 458 -15.31 -8.58 5.03
N LEU A 459 -14.29 -9.33 5.45
CA LEU A 459 -12.89 -9.01 5.22
C LEU A 459 -12.13 -10.16 4.55
N ILE A 460 -11.14 -9.80 3.75
CA ILE A 460 -10.15 -10.72 3.17
C ILE A 460 -8.78 -10.42 3.79
N HIS A 461 -8.19 -11.45 4.40
CA HIS A 461 -6.90 -11.36 5.07
C HIS A 461 -5.80 -11.96 4.18
N ASN A 462 -4.77 -11.16 3.87
CA ASN A 462 -3.60 -11.56 3.07
C ASN A 462 -2.28 -11.17 3.73
#